data_AF-G5K223-F1
#
_entry.id   AF-G5K223-F1
#
_cell.length_a   1.000
_cell.length_b   1.000
_cell.length_c   1.000
_cell.angle_alpha   90.00
_cell.angle_beta   90.00
_cell.angle_gamma   90.00
#
_symmetry.space_group_name_H-M   'P 1'
#
loop_
_entity.id
_entity.type
_entity.pdbx_description
1 polymer ?
#
loop_
_entity_poly.entity_id
_entity_poly.type
_entity_poly.pdbx_seq_one_letter_code
_entity_poly.pdbx_strand_id
1 'polypeptide(L)'
;MSDKKPEDYLVDSIFAAREIPNELDKRGYMNYQYIEQEGIYKISCDFEQDYQSMKEIDYIFDPTKTLRQVRLSKSPTNRFYNDIILNRNWNTQYPYGHNNAVHRGHYIANKFKEYLVQSKHLDEQKVINFFGRGNVINVYPQSANSNCNSEMTGQLVFEQKVWEFLDKSELHEVFYEIENFIVEDKKSLGRRIKGLFIKNGKLDGDMEHFHVFIPNIYDETSNIPEPEVEDETMKS
;
A
#
# COMPACT_ATOMS: atom_id res chain seq x y z
N MET A 1 5.01 -3.32 26.10
CA MET A 1 4.13 -2.95 24.98
C MET A 1 3.90 -1.46 25.07
N SER A 2 3.99 -0.70 23.97
CA SER A 2 3.87 0.76 24.03
C SER A 2 2.42 1.15 24.39
N ASP A 3 2.23 2.08 25.32
CA ASP A 3 0.93 2.61 25.77
C ASP A 3 0.20 3.47 24.71
N LYS A 4 0.61 3.41 23.43
CA LYS A 4 0.02 4.19 22.34
C LYS A 4 -1.35 3.64 21.97
N LYS A 5 -2.35 4.51 22.01
CA LYS A 5 -3.73 4.15 21.68
C LYS A 5 -4.00 4.36 20.18
N PRO A 6 -4.99 3.68 19.57
CA PRO A 6 -5.38 3.89 18.17
C PRO A 6 -5.50 5.35 17.73
N GLU A 7 -6.06 6.18 18.59
CA GLU A 7 -6.31 7.62 18.38
C GLU A 7 -5.01 8.44 18.31
N ASP A 8 -3.86 7.88 18.70
CA ASP A 8 -2.56 8.52 18.55
C ASP A 8 -2.08 8.56 17.09
N TYR A 9 -2.61 7.69 16.24
CA TYR A 9 -2.11 7.49 14.87
C TYR A 9 -3.21 7.27 13.81
N LEU A 10 -4.48 7.13 14.21
CA LEU A 10 -5.65 7.13 13.34
C LEU A 10 -6.50 8.39 13.56
N VAL A 11 -7.41 8.66 12.62
CA VAL A 11 -8.36 9.78 12.69
C VAL A 11 -9.78 9.29 12.97
N ASP A 12 -10.61 10.14 13.58
CA ASP A 12 -12.05 9.91 13.65
C ASP A 12 -12.75 10.34 12.35
N SER A 13 -14.00 9.92 12.17
CA SER A 13 -14.77 10.16 10.95
C SER A 13 -15.09 11.63 10.71
N ILE A 14 -15.30 12.43 11.77
CA ILE A 14 -15.62 13.86 11.67
C ILE A 14 -14.39 14.61 11.17
N PHE A 15 -13.22 14.32 11.75
CA PHE A 15 -11.95 14.87 11.33
C PHE A 15 -11.63 14.47 9.88
N ALA A 16 -11.77 13.19 9.55
CA ALA A 16 -11.49 12.67 8.22
C ALA A 16 -12.37 13.34 7.14
N ALA A 17 -13.67 13.48 7.39
CA ALA A 17 -14.60 14.12 6.45
C ALA A 17 -14.24 15.59 6.17
N ARG A 18 -13.64 16.29 7.15
CA ARG A 18 -13.18 17.67 6.99
C ARG A 18 -11.83 17.76 6.28
N GLU A 19 -10.86 16.93 6.66
CA GLU A 19 -9.47 17.10 6.21
C GLU A 19 -9.12 16.38 4.90
N ILE A 20 -9.81 15.30 4.53
CA ILE A 20 -9.49 14.55 3.30
C ILE A 20 -9.60 15.44 2.05
N PRO A 21 -10.72 16.17 1.82
CA PRO A 21 -10.82 17.10 0.70
C PRO A 21 -9.69 18.14 0.70
N ASN A 22 -9.39 18.73 1.87
CA ASN A 22 -8.33 19.73 2.01
C ASN A 22 -6.94 19.17 1.61
N GLU A 23 -6.60 17.97 2.06
CA GLU A 23 -5.31 17.34 1.79
C GLU A 23 -5.17 16.83 0.36
N LEU A 24 -6.29 16.42 -0.28
CA LEU A 24 -6.35 16.09 -1.70
C LEU A 24 -6.11 17.35 -2.55
N ASP A 25 -6.82 18.44 -2.27
CA ASP A 25 -6.70 19.72 -2.97
C ASP A 25 -5.28 20.30 -2.85
N LYS A 26 -4.68 20.29 -1.64
CA LYS A 26 -3.30 20.74 -1.41
C LYS A 26 -2.26 20.00 -2.24
N ARG A 27 -2.52 18.73 -2.58
CA ARG A 27 -1.67 17.90 -3.44
C ARG A 27 -2.01 18.00 -4.92
N GLY A 28 -3.00 18.82 -5.28
CA GLY A 28 -3.41 19.06 -6.66
C GLY A 28 -4.39 18.03 -7.21
N TYR A 29 -4.94 17.15 -6.37
CA TYR A 29 -6.00 16.24 -6.78
C TYR A 29 -7.33 16.98 -6.75
N MET A 30 -7.65 17.74 -7.79
CA MET A 30 -8.83 18.63 -7.79
C MET A 30 -10.13 17.93 -8.21
N ASN A 31 -10.03 16.75 -8.82
CA ASN A 31 -11.18 16.01 -9.35
C ASN A 31 -11.28 14.67 -8.61
N TYR A 32 -12.16 14.61 -7.61
CA TYR A 32 -12.45 13.39 -6.88
C TYR A 32 -13.93 13.32 -6.50
N GLN A 33 -14.38 12.10 -6.27
CA GLN A 33 -15.74 11.80 -5.82
C GLN A 33 -15.69 10.84 -4.64
N TYR A 34 -16.34 11.19 -3.53
CA TYR A 34 -16.59 10.25 -2.45
C TYR A 34 -17.70 9.27 -2.86
N ILE A 35 -17.40 7.99 -2.77
CA ILE A 35 -18.34 6.90 -3.06
C ILE A 35 -18.77 6.31 -1.73
N GLU A 36 -19.93 6.74 -1.23
CA GLU A 36 -20.40 6.43 0.12
C GLU A 36 -20.51 4.92 0.39
N GLN A 37 -21.00 4.15 -0.58
CA GLN A 37 -21.12 2.70 -0.48
C GLN A 37 -19.75 2.01 -0.37
N GLU A 38 -18.72 2.63 -0.95
CA GLU A 38 -17.35 2.13 -0.92
C GLU A 38 -16.52 2.80 0.18
N GLY A 39 -17.02 3.80 0.90
CA GLY A 39 -16.25 4.50 1.94
C GLY A 39 -14.91 5.11 1.48
N ILE A 40 -14.72 5.33 0.18
CA ILE A 40 -13.47 5.83 -0.42
C ILE A 40 -13.71 7.00 -1.35
N TYR A 41 -12.62 7.67 -1.73
CA TYR A 41 -12.63 8.68 -2.79
C TYR A 41 -12.03 8.09 -4.06
N LYS A 42 -12.72 8.20 -5.20
CA LYS A 42 -12.15 7.95 -6.53
C LYS A 42 -11.57 9.25 -7.06
N ILE A 43 -10.32 9.21 -7.50
CA ILE A 43 -9.58 10.38 -7.99
C ILE A 43 -9.45 10.26 -9.51
N SER A 44 -9.93 11.26 -10.24
CA SER A 44 -9.78 11.31 -11.70
C SER A 44 -8.35 11.71 -12.07
N CYS A 45 -7.78 11.03 -13.06
CA CYS A 45 -6.47 11.37 -13.61
C CYS A 45 -6.37 10.92 -15.08
N ASP A 46 -5.38 11.45 -15.77
CA ASP A 46 -4.99 10.98 -17.10
C ASP A 46 -4.01 9.81 -16.92
N PHE A 47 -4.54 8.60 -17.00
CA PHE A 47 -3.75 7.37 -16.82
C PHE A 47 -2.68 7.21 -17.89
N GLU A 48 -2.88 7.71 -19.11
CA GLU A 48 -1.87 7.63 -20.16
C GLU A 48 -0.70 8.55 -19.83
N GLN A 49 -0.98 9.80 -19.43
CA GLN A 49 0.08 10.72 -18.99
C GLN A 49 0.85 10.19 -17.76
N ASP A 50 0.13 9.63 -16.80
CA ASP A 50 0.74 8.99 -15.62
C ASP A 50 1.61 7.80 -16.03
N TYR A 51 1.13 6.93 -16.92
CA TYR A 51 1.90 5.79 -17.43
C TYR A 51 3.19 6.24 -18.11
N GLN A 52 3.12 7.25 -18.99
CA GLN A 52 4.31 7.81 -19.65
C GLN A 52 5.33 8.34 -18.65
N SER A 53 4.88 8.87 -17.51
CA SER A 53 5.74 9.36 -16.43
C SER A 53 6.32 8.23 -15.57
N MET A 54 5.50 7.24 -15.22
CA MET A 54 5.88 6.13 -14.34
C MET A 54 6.78 5.11 -15.03
N LYS A 55 6.63 4.87 -16.35
CA LYS A 55 7.40 3.85 -17.08
C LYS A 55 8.91 4.12 -17.13
N GLU A 56 9.32 5.38 -16.96
CA GLU A 56 10.72 5.78 -16.94
C GLU A 56 11.40 5.49 -15.58
N ILE A 57 10.61 5.17 -14.54
CA ILE A 57 11.07 5.00 -13.16
C ILE A 57 10.61 3.65 -12.62
N ASP A 58 11.54 2.70 -12.46
CA ASP A 58 11.24 1.36 -11.94
C ASP A 58 10.69 1.38 -10.51
N TYR A 59 11.13 2.33 -9.68
CA TYR A 59 10.63 2.53 -8.32
C TYR A 59 10.89 3.95 -7.80
N ILE A 60 10.04 4.40 -6.88
CA ILE A 60 10.26 5.57 -6.02
C ILE A 60 10.17 5.09 -4.58
N PHE A 61 11.26 5.20 -3.84
CA PHE A 61 11.33 4.75 -2.45
C PHE A 61 12.14 5.73 -1.62
N ASP A 62 11.47 6.74 -1.08
CA ASP A 62 12.06 7.71 -0.18
C ASP A 62 11.59 7.40 1.26
N PRO A 63 12.47 6.92 2.17
CA PRO A 63 12.07 6.56 3.53
C PRO A 63 11.55 7.76 4.34
N THR A 64 11.94 8.97 3.95
CA THR A 64 11.48 10.21 4.59
C THR A 64 10.11 10.64 4.09
N LYS A 65 9.70 10.11 2.94
CA LYS A 65 8.36 10.29 2.38
C LYS A 65 7.51 9.07 2.66
N THR A 66 6.21 9.28 2.57
CA THR A 66 5.18 8.26 2.71
C THR A 66 4.77 7.67 1.38
N LEU A 67 5.43 8.06 0.28
CA LEU A 67 5.19 7.61 -1.09
C LEU A 67 6.08 6.42 -1.46
N ARG A 68 5.47 5.38 -2.04
CA ARG A 68 6.13 4.21 -2.61
C ARG A 68 5.58 3.98 -4.01
N GLN A 69 6.44 3.93 -5.01
CA GLN A 69 6.11 3.50 -6.36
C GLN A 69 6.95 2.28 -6.71
N VAL A 70 6.35 1.28 -7.35
CA VAL A 70 7.04 0.10 -7.83
C VAL A 70 6.44 -0.39 -9.15
N ARG A 71 7.29 -0.95 -10.01
CA ARG A 71 6.90 -1.77 -11.15
C ARG A 71 6.88 -3.24 -10.74
N LEU A 72 5.72 -3.87 -10.82
CA LEU A 72 5.47 -5.27 -10.50
C LEU A 72 5.43 -6.10 -11.78
N SER A 73 6.12 -7.24 -11.81
CA SER A 73 6.10 -8.20 -12.91
C SER A 73 6.53 -9.57 -12.41
N LYS A 74 6.06 -10.65 -13.04
CA LYS A 74 6.56 -12.01 -12.75
C LYS A 74 8.02 -12.25 -13.17
N SER A 75 8.59 -11.35 -13.96
CA SER A 75 10.01 -11.34 -14.31
C SER A 75 10.72 -10.11 -13.71
N PRO A 76 10.81 -9.99 -12.37
CA PRO A 76 11.37 -8.80 -11.74
C PRO A 76 12.86 -8.65 -12.04
N THR A 77 13.31 -7.41 -12.19
CA THR A 77 14.74 -7.09 -12.25
C THR A 77 15.34 -7.08 -10.86
N ASN A 78 16.67 -7.18 -10.75
CA ASN A 78 17.37 -7.07 -9.47
C ASN A 78 17.45 -5.65 -8.90
N ARG A 79 16.91 -4.64 -9.58
CA ARG A 79 17.06 -3.23 -9.18
C ARG A 79 16.42 -2.95 -7.83
N PHE A 80 15.16 -3.33 -7.61
CA PHE A 80 14.49 -3.12 -6.32
C PHE A 80 15.25 -3.80 -5.16
N TYR A 81 15.69 -5.04 -5.37
CA TYR A 81 16.47 -5.77 -4.37
C TYR A 81 17.82 -5.08 -4.06
N ASN A 82 18.60 -4.73 -5.09
CA ASN A 82 19.91 -4.11 -4.91
C ASN A 82 19.81 -2.71 -4.29
N ASP A 83 18.88 -1.91 -4.79
CA ASP A 83 18.85 -0.49 -4.49
C ASP A 83 18.10 -0.20 -3.19
N ILE A 84 17.05 -0.99 -2.90
CA ILE A 84 16.21 -0.82 -1.72
C ILE A 84 16.58 -1.84 -0.66
N ILE A 85 16.38 -3.14 -0.94
CA ILE A 85 16.48 -4.23 0.06
C ILE A 85 17.89 -4.35 0.65
N LEU A 86 18.94 -4.33 -0.16
CA LEU A 86 20.31 -4.54 0.31
C LEU A 86 20.88 -3.34 1.07
N ASN A 87 20.50 -2.12 0.67
CA ASN A 87 21.15 -0.90 1.12
C ASN A 87 20.71 -0.44 2.52
N ARG A 88 19.85 -1.19 3.21
CA ARG A 88 19.27 -0.78 4.48
C ARG A 88 19.21 -1.92 5.49
N ASN A 89 19.32 -1.53 6.75
CA ASN A 89 18.91 -2.37 7.86
C ASN A 89 17.43 -2.04 8.15
N TRP A 90 16.57 -3.00 7.86
CA TRP A 90 15.14 -2.88 8.11
C TRP A 90 14.90 -2.93 9.61
N ASN A 91 14.42 -1.83 10.18
CA ASN A 91 14.03 -1.81 11.59
C ASN A 91 12.80 -2.70 11.76
N THR A 92 12.96 -3.83 12.43
CA THR A 92 11.89 -4.80 12.69
C THR A 92 11.17 -4.55 14.02
N GLN A 93 11.52 -3.49 14.75
CA GLN A 93 10.89 -3.11 16.00
C GLN A 93 9.72 -2.18 15.72
N TYR A 94 8.55 -2.76 15.45
CA TYR A 94 7.31 -2.02 15.25
C TYR A 94 6.89 -1.32 16.56
N PRO A 95 6.88 0.02 16.62
CA PRO A 95 6.74 0.77 17.87
C PRO A 95 5.29 1.15 18.17
N TYR A 96 4.33 0.70 17.37
CA TYR A 96 2.91 0.99 17.52
C TYR A 96 2.17 -0.23 18.06
N GLY A 97 1.06 -0.01 18.76
CA GLY A 97 0.14 -1.10 19.12
C GLY A 97 -0.56 -1.67 17.88
N HIS A 98 -1.04 -2.91 17.98
CA HIS A 98 -1.93 -3.52 16.99
C HIS A 98 -2.97 -4.37 17.71
N ASN A 99 -4.15 -4.49 17.13
CA ASN A 99 -5.29 -5.29 17.61
C ASN A 99 -6.28 -5.51 16.45
N ASN A 100 -7.46 -6.09 16.71
CA ASN A 100 -8.45 -6.36 15.66
C ASN A 100 -9.13 -5.10 15.06
N ALA A 101 -8.85 -3.92 15.59
CA ALA A 101 -9.29 -2.64 15.04
C ALA A 101 -8.16 -1.88 14.33
N VAL A 102 -6.89 -2.22 14.63
CA VAL A 102 -5.69 -1.58 14.07
C VAL A 102 -4.68 -2.63 13.64
N HIS A 103 -4.46 -2.71 12.33
CA HIS A 103 -3.50 -3.60 11.69
C HIS A 103 -2.17 -2.92 11.38
N ARG A 104 -1.16 -3.76 11.20
CA ARG A 104 0.17 -3.41 10.69
C ARG A 104 0.07 -3.37 9.17
N GLY A 105 -0.52 -2.30 8.66
CA GLY A 105 -0.79 -2.13 7.23
C GLY A 105 0.50 -1.89 6.44
N HIS A 106 0.82 -2.79 5.50
CA HIS A 106 1.96 -2.62 4.59
C HIS A 106 1.69 -1.56 3.54
N TYR A 107 2.69 -0.80 3.12
CA TYR A 107 2.61 0.01 1.89
C TYR A 107 2.73 -0.90 0.68
N ILE A 108 3.78 -1.70 0.63
CA ILE A 108 3.97 -2.74 -0.38
C ILE A 108 3.69 -4.09 0.27
N ALA A 109 2.58 -4.71 -0.10
CA ALA A 109 2.13 -5.99 0.45
C ALA A 109 3.18 -7.10 0.32
N ASN A 110 3.21 -8.01 1.30
CA ASN A 110 4.01 -9.24 1.22
C ASN A 110 3.63 -10.09 0.00
N LYS A 111 2.36 -10.05 -0.43
CA LYS A 111 1.90 -10.75 -1.64
C LYS A 111 2.61 -10.28 -2.92
N PHE A 112 3.20 -9.08 -2.92
CA PHE A 112 3.97 -8.56 -4.04
C PHE A 112 5.45 -8.99 -4.05
N LYS A 113 5.92 -9.74 -3.04
CA LYS A 113 7.32 -10.15 -2.89
C LYS A 113 7.87 -10.79 -4.18
N GLU A 114 7.13 -11.73 -4.75
CA GLU A 114 7.54 -12.49 -5.94
C GLU A 114 7.53 -11.64 -7.23
N TYR A 115 6.77 -10.53 -7.25
CA TYR A 115 6.73 -9.62 -8.39
C TYR A 115 7.76 -8.49 -8.32
N LEU A 116 8.55 -8.43 -7.24
CA LEU A 116 9.56 -7.38 -6.99
C LEU A 116 10.97 -7.93 -6.82
N VAL A 117 11.09 -9.18 -6.40
CA VAL A 117 12.35 -9.80 -6.02
C VAL A 117 12.51 -11.11 -6.79
N GLN A 118 13.67 -11.30 -7.41
CA GLN A 118 13.97 -12.55 -8.12
C GLN A 118 13.97 -13.73 -7.16
N SER A 119 13.49 -14.89 -7.64
CA SER A 119 13.31 -16.12 -6.86
C SER A 119 14.51 -16.49 -5.97
N LYS A 120 15.73 -16.35 -6.48
CA LYS A 120 16.98 -16.65 -5.76
C LYS A 120 17.21 -15.82 -4.48
N HIS A 121 16.52 -14.69 -4.32
CA HIS A 121 16.68 -13.78 -3.18
C HIS A 121 15.50 -13.88 -2.20
N LEU A 122 14.40 -14.57 -2.53
CA LEU A 122 13.13 -14.51 -1.78
C LEU A 122 13.22 -14.99 -0.32
N ASP A 123 14.18 -15.87 -0.03
CA ASP A 123 14.39 -16.49 1.28
C ASP A 123 15.48 -15.77 2.10
N GLU A 124 16.06 -14.70 1.56
CA GLU A 124 17.07 -13.94 2.29
C GLU A 124 16.44 -13.15 3.44
N GLN A 125 17.12 -13.14 4.59
CA GLN A 125 16.64 -12.45 5.79
C GLN A 125 16.33 -10.96 5.54
N LYS A 126 17.07 -10.28 4.66
CA LYS A 126 16.78 -8.88 4.32
C LYS A 126 15.45 -8.71 3.57
N VAL A 127 15.10 -9.64 2.69
CA VAL A 127 13.81 -9.65 1.98
C VAL A 127 12.69 -9.95 2.98
N ILE A 128 12.88 -10.98 3.83
CA ILE A 128 11.94 -11.33 4.90
C ILE A 128 11.70 -10.13 5.82
N ASN A 129 12.76 -9.44 6.26
CA ASN A 129 12.64 -8.27 7.12
C ASN A 129 11.93 -7.10 6.43
N PHE A 130 12.11 -6.91 5.11
CA PHE A 130 11.46 -5.82 4.38
C PHE A 130 9.93 -6.00 4.31
N PHE A 131 9.48 -7.21 3.97
CA PHE A 131 8.06 -7.56 3.88
C PHE A 131 7.46 -7.97 5.23
N GLY A 132 8.28 -8.13 6.27
CA GLY A 132 7.84 -8.42 7.62
C GLY A 132 7.10 -7.25 8.26
N ARG A 133 6.19 -7.58 9.18
CA ARG A 133 5.34 -6.62 9.91
C ARG A 133 6.11 -5.66 10.83
N GLY A 134 7.38 -5.97 11.08
CA GLY A 134 8.27 -5.13 11.86
C GLY A 134 8.74 -3.87 11.14
N ASN A 135 8.75 -3.85 9.80
CA ASN A 135 9.42 -2.83 9.00
C ASN A 135 8.68 -1.48 9.01
N VAL A 136 9.05 -0.59 9.92
CA VAL A 136 8.41 0.74 10.07
C VAL A 136 8.51 1.65 8.85
N ILE A 137 9.36 1.32 7.87
CA ILE A 137 9.46 2.08 6.60
C ILE A 137 8.42 1.59 5.58
N ASN A 138 8.06 0.31 5.64
CA ASN A 138 7.06 -0.33 4.78
C ASN A 138 5.73 -0.61 5.50
N VAL A 139 5.62 -0.36 6.80
CA VAL A 139 4.47 -0.70 7.62
C VAL A 139 4.10 0.49 8.50
N TYR A 140 2.82 0.84 8.51
CA TYR A 140 2.27 1.91 9.33
C TYR A 140 0.89 1.51 9.87
N PRO A 141 0.49 1.99 11.05
CA PRO A 141 -0.85 1.72 11.57
C PRO A 141 -1.95 2.04 10.56
N GLN A 142 -2.87 1.10 10.41
CA GLN A 142 -4.03 1.22 9.53
C GLN A 142 -5.23 0.56 10.21
N SER A 143 -6.41 1.18 10.13
CA SER A 143 -7.61 0.58 10.66
C SER A 143 -7.88 -0.75 9.96
N ALA A 144 -8.45 -1.69 10.70
CA ALA A 144 -8.68 -3.04 10.19
C ALA A 144 -9.60 -3.03 8.96
N ASN A 145 -10.62 -2.16 8.97
CA ASN A 145 -11.50 -1.91 7.83
C ASN A 145 -10.69 -1.40 6.61
N SER A 146 -9.88 -0.36 6.77
CA SER A 146 -9.13 0.22 5.66
C SER A 146 -8.02 -0.70 5.15
N ASN A 147 -7.52 -1.63 5.96
CA ASN A 147 -6.52 -2.61 5.56
C ASN A 147 -7.16 -3.83 4.85
N CYS A 148 -8.20 -4.42 5.45
CA CYS A 148 -8.67 -5.77 5.13
C CYS A 148 -10.08 -5.86 4.58
N ASN A 149 -10.87 -4.77 4.54
CA ASN A 149 -12.28 -4.88 4.14
C ASN A 149 -12.42 -5.42 2.71
N SER A 150 -12.83 -6.69 2.64
CA SER A 150 -13.07 -7.45 1.40
C SER A 150 -14.43 -7.15 0.78
N GLU A 151 -15.32 -6.44 1.48
CA GLU A 151 -16.56 -5.88 0.94
C GLU A 151 -16.29 -4.59 0.11
N MET A 152 -15.21 -4.63 -0.69
CA MET A 152 -14.88 -3.73 -1.80
C MET A 152 -14.16 -2.40 -1.51
N THR A 153 -13.62 -2.17 -0.30
CA THR A 153 -13.22 -0.79 0.09
C THR A 153 -11.83 -0.65 0.69
N GLY A 154 -11.31 -1.74 1.27
CA GLY A 154 -9.99 -1.74 1.89
C GLY A 154 -8.86 -1.82 0.87
N GLN A 155 -7.64 -1.53 1.34
CA GLN A 155 -6.42 -1.65 0.54
C GLN A 155 -6.27 -3.04 -0.10
N LEU A 156 -6.63 -4.10 0.63
CA LEU A 156 -6.58 -5.48 0.14
C LEU A 156 -7.31 -5.70 -1.19
N VAL A 157 -8.45 -5.03 -1.41
CA VAL A 157 -9.24 -5.16 -2.65
C VAL A 157 -8.47 -4.68 -3.86
N PHE A 158 -7.78 -3.54 -3.73
CA PHE A 158 -6.96 -3.00 -4.80
C PHE A 158 -5.70 -3.82 -5.02
N GLU A 159 -5.09 -4.30 -3.95
CA GLU A 159 -3.95 -5.22 -4.06
C GLU A 159 -4.35 -6.54 -4.72
N GLN A 160 -5.57 -7.03 -4.46
CA GLN A 160 -6.10 -8.23 -5.07
C GLN A 160 -6.23 -8.11 -6.58
N LYS A 161 -6.81 -7.00 -7.05
CA LYS A 161 -6.87 -6.69 -8.49
C LYS A 161 -5.47 -6.75 -9.13
N VAL A 162 -4.43 -6.31 -8.41
CA VAL A 162 -3.04 -6.31 -8.88
C VAL A 162 -2.48 -7.74 -9.02
N TRP A 163 -2.48 -8.56 -7.97
CA TRP A 163 -1.87 -9.89 -8.09
C TRP A 163 -2.69 -10.81 -8.99
N GLU A 164 -4.02 -10.72 -9.00
CA GLU A 164 -4.87 -11.48 -9.93
C GLU A 164 -4.61 -11.13 -11.40
N PHE A 165 -4.29 -9.87 -11.68
CA PHE A 165 -3.89 -9.47 -13.04
C PHE A 165 -2.52 -10.04 -13.42
N LEU A 166 -1.53 -9.90 -12.53
CA LEU A 166 -0.17 -10.40 -12.74
C LEU A 166 -0.15 -11.92 -12.91
N ASP A 167 -0.99 -12.65 -12.16
CA ASP A 167 -1.06 -14.11 -12.21
C ASP A 167 -1.50 -14.66 -13.56
N LYS A 168 -2.22 -13.87 -14.37
CA LYS A 168 -2.72 -14.27 -15.70
C LYS A 168 -1.62 -14.40 -16.77
N SER A 169 -0.47 -13.74 -16.63
CA SER A 169 0.58 -13.78 -17.67
C SER A 169 1.94 -13.29 -17.18
N GLU A 170 3.01 -13.91 -17.69
CA GLU A 170 4.41 -13.48 -17.45
C GLU A 170 4.73 -12.10 -18.07
N LEU A 171 3.96 -11.70 -19.09
CA LEU A 171 4.15 -10.43 -19.80
C LEU A 171 3.35 -9.27 -19.19
N HIS A 172 2.55 -9.55 -18.16
CA HIS A 172 1.79 -8.52 -17.47
C HIS A 172 2.69 -7.76 -16.51
N GLU A 173 2.44 -6.45 -16.44
CA GLU A 173 3.11 -5.57 -15.50
C GLU A 173 2.10 -4.66 -14.85
N VAL A 174 2.40 -4.23 -13.62
CA VAL A 174 1.59 -3.23 -12.93
C VAL A 174 2.51 -2.15 -12.39
N PHE A 175 2.20 -0.89 -12.71
CA PHE A 175 2.78 0.26 -12.02
C PHE A 175 1.89 0.56 -10.82
N TYR A 176 2.41 0.31 -9.62
CA TYR A 176 1.70 0.48 -8.36
C TYR A 176 2.32 1.62 -7.56
N GLU A 177 1.48 2.51 -7.07
CA GLU A 177 1.91 3.66 -6.27
C GLU A 177 1.00 3.83 -5.06
N ILE A 178 1.58 3.94 -3.86
CA ILE A 178 0.87 4.17 -2.60
C ILE A 178 1.50 5.31 -1.80
N GLU A 179 0.67 6.17 -1.22
CA GLU A 179 1.09 7.30 -0.39
C GLU A 179 0.26 7.39 0.88
N ASN A 180 0.91 7.47 2.05
CA ASN A 180 0.22 7.80 3.29
C ASN A 180 0.09 9.32 3.47
N PHE A 181 -1.10 9.82 3.70
CA PHE A 181 -1.27 11.22 4.06
C PHE A 181 -1.16 11.31 5.59
N ILE A 182 -0.04 11.83 6.07
CA ILE A 182 0.19 12.05 7.50
C ILE A 182 -0.17 13.50 7.83
N VAL A 183 -0.98 13.67 8.87
CA VAL A 183 -1.42 14.95 9.45
C VAL A 183 -1.09 15.00 10.93
N GLU A 184 -1.08 16.19 11.53
CA GLU A 184 -0.71 16.39 12.95
C GLU A 184 0.61 15.69 13.33
N ASP A 185 1.57 15.68 12.41
CA ASP A 185 2.91 15.08 12.50
C ASP A 185 2.98 13.57 12.76
N LYS A 186 1.85 12.87 12.93
CA LYS A 186 1.83 11.42 13.23
C LYS A 186 0.54 10.66 12.94
N LYS A 187 -0.56 11.31 12.55
CA LYS A 187 -1.82 10.61 12.27
C LYS A 187 -1.93 10.31 10.79
N SER A 188 -2.24 9.06 10.45
CA SER A 188 -2.58 8.70 9.08
C SER A 188 -4.03 9.08 8.83
N LEU A 189 -4.23 10.00 7.90
CA LEU A 189 -5.55 10.39 7.40
C LEU A 189 -6.13 9.31 6.48
N GLY A 190 -5.26 8.60 5.77
CA GLY A 190 -5.62 7.65 4.73
C GLY A 190 -4.47 7.39 3.77
N ARG A 191 -4.72 6.51 2.82
CA ARG A 191 -3.75 6.14 1.79
C ARG A 191 -4.32 6.41 0.41
N ARG A 192 -3.58 7.18 -0.39
CA ARG A 192 -3.82 7.25 -1.84
C ARG A 192 -3.15 6.05 -2.48
N ILE A 193 -3.87 5.32 -3.33
CA ILE A 193 -3.36 4.16 -4.08
C ILE A 193 -3.66 4.34 -5.56
N LYS A 194 -2.71 4.01 -6.42
CA LYS A 194 -2.83 4.05 -7.88
C LYS A 194 -2.26 2.77 -8.47
N GLY A 195 -2.96 2.21 -9.46
CA GLY A 195 -2.55 1.00 -10.17
C GLY A 195 -2.85 1.11 -11.65
N LEU A 196 -1.78 0.99 -12.46
CA LEU A 196 -1.85 0.98 -13.92
C LEU A 196 -1.52 -0.44 -14.42
N PHE A 197 -2.44 -1.02 -15.18
CA PHE A 197 -2.33 -2.40 -15.67
C PHE A 197 -1.77 -2.39 -17.08
N ILE A 198 -0.68 -3.12 -17.31
CA ILE A 198 0.08 -3.08 -18.56
C ILE A 198 0.05 -4.44 -19.23
N LYS A 199 -0.31 -4.44 -20.51
CA LYS A 199 -0.31 -5.62 -21.38
C LYS A 199 0.48 -5.30 -22.64
N ASN A 200 1.53 -6.09 -22.91
CA ASN A 200 2.40 -5.92 -24.07
C ASN A 200 2.98 -4.49 -24.20
N GLY A 201 3.38 -3.89 -23.07
CA GLY A 201 4.01 -2.56 -23.03
C GLY A 201 3.07 -1.39 -23.29
N LYS A 202 1.75 -1.57 -23.08
CA LYS A 202 0.73 -0.51 -23.18
C LYS A 202 -0.28 -0.67 -22.05
N LEU A 203 -0.98 0.41 -21.71
CA LEU A 203 -2.13 0.34 -20.82
C LEU A 203 -3.17 -0.66 -21.35
N ASP A 204 -3.62 -1.54 -20.46
CA ASP A 204 -4.66 -2.51 -20.77
C ASP A 204 -6.04 -1.84 -20.72
N GLY A 205 -6.62 -1.59 -21.89
CA GLY A 205 -7.93 -0.96 -22.02
C GLY A 205 -9.10 -1.83 -21.54
N ASP A 206 -8.89 -3.13 -21.31
CA ASP A 206 -9.91 -4.04 -20.77
C ASP A 206 -9.93 -4.02 -19.23
N MET A 207 -8.92 -3.41 -18.59
CA MET A 207 -8.77 -3.35 -17.15
C MET A 207 -9.13 -1.97 -16.61
N GLU A 208 -9.86 -1.95 -15.48
CA GLU A 208 -10.11 -0.72 -14.74
C GLU A 208 -8.83 -0.31 -13.98
N HIS A 209 -8.05 0.60 -14.56
CA HIS A 209 -7.01 1.32 -13.80
C HIS A 209 -7.65 2.07 -12.64
N PHE A 210 -6.93 2.18 -11.53
CA PHE A 210 -7.48 2.81 -10.35
C PHE A 210 -6.58 3.91 -9.82
N HIS A 211 -7.22 4.94 -9.26
CA HIS A 211 -6.60 5.97 -8.47
C HIS A 211 -7.61 6.36 -7.39
N VAL A 212 -7.32 5.99 -6.15
CA VAL A 212 -8.27 6.07 -5.04
C VAL A 212 -7.59 6.63 -3.80
N PHE A 213 -8.38 7.17 -2.88
CA PHE A 213 -7.97 7.46 -1.53
C PHE A 213 -8.84 6.69 -0.54
N ILE A 214 -8.18 5.89 0.30
CA ILE A 214 -8.80 5.06 1.33
C ILE A 214 -8.62 5.75 2.69
N PRO A 215 -9.69 6.29 3.29
CA PRO A 215 -9.64 6.91 4.61
C PRO A 215 -9.12 5.93 5.67
N ASN A 216 -8.36 6.39 6.65
CA ASN A 216 -7.84 5.56 7.74
C ASN A 216 -8.57 5.87 9.07
N ILE A 217 -9.87 5.63 9.05
CA ILE A 217 -10.78 5.99 10.14
C ILE A 217 -10.77 4.90 11.22
N TYR A 218 -10.60 5.31 12.48
CA TYR A 218 -10.74 4.41 13.62
C TYR A 218 -12.22 4.09 13.87
N ASP A 219 -12.50 2.81 14.00
CA ASP A 219 -13.79 2.28 14.41
C ASP A 219 -13.55 1.21 15.48
N GLU A 220 -13.84 1.55 16.73
CA GLU A 220 -13.67 0.67 17.88
C GLU A 220 -14.58 -0.57 17.85
N THR A 221 -15.63 -0.53 17.02
CA THR A 221 -16.55 -1.67 16.85
C THR A 221 -16.02 -2.70 15.83
N SER A 222 -14.99 -2.32 15.06
CA SER A 222 -14.33 -3.24 14.14
C SER A 222 -13.61 -4.33 14.92
N ASN A 223 -13.89 -5.58 14.55
CA ASN A 223 -13.28 -6.77 15.13
C ASN A 223 -12.85 -7.73 14.02
N ILE A 224 -12.05 -7.22 13.08
CA ILE A 224 -11.49 -8.02 12.00
C ILE A 224 -10.13 -8.52 12.46
N PRO A 225 -9.90 -9.83 12.59
CA PRO A 225 -8.57 -10.33 12.91
C PRO A 225 -7.55 -9.89 11.86
N GLU A 226 -6.36 -9.50 12.31
CA GLU A 226 -5.26 -9.28 11.40
C GLU A 226 -4.95 -10.61 10.69
N PRO A 227 -4.93 -10.67 9.35
CA PRO A 227 -4.73 -11.93 8.63
C PRO A 227 -3.48 -12.66 9.14
N GLU A 228 -3.47 -13.98 9.16
CA GLU A 228 -2.22 -14.69 9.44
C GLU A 228 -1.28 -14.51 8.24
N VAL A 229 0.01 -14.25 8.50
CA VAL A 229 1.01 -14.38 7.44
C VAL A 229 1.36 -15.86 7.42
N GLU A 230 1.04 -16.56 6.33
CA GLU A 230 1.60 -17.89 6.08
C GLU A 230 3.12 -17.76 5.88
N ASP A 231 3.86 -17.71 7.00
CA ASP A 231 5.03 -18.52 7.34
C ASP A 231 5.89 -17.82 8.41
N GLU A 232 5.68 -18.20 9.68
CA GLU A 232 6.70 -18.12 10.74
C GLU A 232 6.71 -19.38 11.64
N THR A 233 6.36 -20.55 11.11
CA THR A 233 6.60 -21.82 11.81
C THR A 233 7.77 -22.60 11.21
N MET A 234 8.90 -22.49 11.91
CA MET A 234 9.96 -23.50 12.08
C MET A 234 10.60 -24.12 10.82
N LYS A 235 11.85 -23.70 10.56
CA LYS A 235 12.95 -24.67 10.48
C LYS A 235 14.06 -24.24 11.45
N SER A 236 13.97 -24.79 12.66
CA SER A 236 15.11 -24.97 13.58
C SER A 236 16.17 -25.87 12.95
#